data_AF-A0AAD4BFY7-F1
#
_entry.id   AF-A0AAD4BFY7-F1
#
_cell.length_a   1.000
_cell.length_b   1.000
_cell.length_c   1.000
_cell.angle_alpha   90.00
_cell.angle_beta   90.00
_cell.angle_gamma   90.00
#
_symmetry.space_group_name_H-M   'P 1'
#
loop_
_entity.id
_entity.type
_entity.pdbx_description
1 polymer ?
#
loop_
_entity_poly.entity_id
_entity_poly.type
_entity_poly.pdbx_seq_one_letter_code
_entity_poly.pdbx_strand_id
1 'polypeptide(L)' 'CNSGSVNCCNSVQTPEFSFLKTVLAQVDVVASTPLGLTCNPISVIGVGGNSCSQQTVCCENNNFNGVVAVGCTPINVN' A
#
# COMPACT_ATOMS: atom_id res chain seq x y z
N CYS A 1 4.46 -5.29 -10.13
CA CYS A 1 4.26 -3.83 -10.11
C CYS A 1 4.99 -3.22 -11.28
N ASN A 2 4.30 -2.52 -12.18
CA ASN A 2 4.93 -1.91 -13.37
C ASN A 2 5.45 -0.49 -13.10
N SER A 3 4.81 0.25 -12.19
CA SER A 3 5.14 1.64 -11.83
C SER A 3 5.32 1.88 -10.33
N GLY A 4 5.17 0.83 -9.51
CA GLY A 4 5.13 0.93 -8.05
C GLY A 4 6.05 -0.07 -7.34
N SER A 5 6.11 0.05 -6.03
CA SER A 5 6.87 -0.85 -5.16
C SER A 5 5.96 -1.93 -4.57
N VAL A 6 6.48 -3.15 -4.44
CA VAL A 6 5.80 -4.19 -3.67
C VAL A 6 5.98 -3.90 -2.19
N ASN A 7 4.87 -3.90 -1.46
CA ASN A 7 4.85 -3.67 -0.02
C ASN A 7 4.05 -4.77 0.67
N CYS A 8 4.44 -5.07 1.91
CA CYS A 8 3.66 -5.90 2.82
C CYS A 8 2.90 -4.98 3.76
N CYS A 9 1.57 -4.91 3.61
CA CYS A 9 0.72 -4.05 4.42
C CYS A 9 -0.16 -4.86 5.35
N ASN A 10 -0.44 -4.33 6.53
CA ASN A 10 -1.31 -4.98 7.50
C ASN A 10 -2.77 -5.02 7.01
N SER A 11 -3.23 -3.91 6.43
CA SER A 11 -4.55 -3.84 5.80
C SER A 11 -4.55 -2.93 4.58
N VAL A 12 -5.51 -3.14 3.69
CA VAL A 12 -5.84 -2.23 2.59
C VAL A 12 -7.23 -1.68 2.84
N GLN A 13 -7.37 -0.36 2.82
CA GLN A 13 -8.62 0.33 3.05
C GLN A 13 -8.87 1.37 1.98
N THR A 14 -10.11 1.53 1.57
CA THR A 14 -10.52 2.68 0.77
C THR A 14 -10.77 3.87 1.70
N PRO A 15 -10.41 5.10 1.29
CA PRO A 15 -10.58 6.32 2.08
C PRO A 15 -12.05 6.79 2.17
N GLU A 16 -12.99 5.86 2.31
CA GLU A 16 -14.38 6.14 2.71
C GLU A 16 -14.42 6.72 4.13
N PHE A 17 -13.42 6.43 4.96
CA PHE A 17 -13.26 7.02 6.29
C PHE A 17 -12.82 8.49 6.20
N SER A 18 -13.62 9.38 6.78
CA SER A 18 -13.41 10.84 6.82
C SER A 18 -12.01 11.25 7.28
N PHE A 19 -11.41 10.47 8.18
CA PHE A 19 -10.06 10.70 8.70
C PHE A 19 -8.97 10.56 7.61
N LEU A 20 -9.10 9.57 6.73
CA LEU A 20 -8.14 9.36 5.64
C LEU A 20 -8.27 10.43 4.56
N LYS A 21 -9.49 10.96 4.34
CA LYS A 21 -9.72 12.09 3.42
C LYS A 21 -8.94 13.34 3.82
N THR A 22 -8.78 13.62 5.11
CA THR A 22 -8.00 14.78 5.59
C THR A 22 -6.50 14.61 5.36
N VAL A 23 -5.97 13.40 5.53
CA VAL A 23 -4.56 13.09 5.24
C VAL A 23 -4.29 13.12 3.74
N LEU A 24 -5.22 12.60 2.94
CA LEU A 24 -5.14 12.62 1.49
C LEU A 24 -5.46 13.99 0.87
N ALA A 25 -6.17 14.90 1.55
CA ALA A 25 -6.37 16.25 1.03
C ALA A 25 -5.04 17.03 0.86
N GLN A 26 -3.99 16.60 1.56
CA GLN A 26 -2.64 17.19 1.45
C GLN A 26 -1.84 16.62 0.28
N VAL A 27 -2.28 15.50 -0.29
CA VAL A 27 -1.54 14.73 -1.29
C VAL A 27 -2.54 14.42 -2.37
N ASP A 28 -2.48 15.10 -3.53
CA ASP A 28 -3.48 15.11 -4.62
C ASP A 28 -3.85 13.70 -5.15
N VAL A 29 -4.54 12.93 -4.31
CA VAL A 29 -4.82 11.51 -4.42
C VAL A 29 -6.33 11.42 -4.44
N VAL A 30 -6.85 10.85 -5.52
CA VAL A 30 -8.28 10.69 -5.73
C VAL A 30 -8.87 9.96 -4.52
N ALA A 31 -9.95 10.49 -3.95
CA ALA A 31 -10.59 9.99 -2.72
C ALA A 31 -11.15 8.56 -2.82
N SER A 32 -10.98 7.90 -3.97
CA SER A 32 -11.33 6.50 -4.23
C SER A 32 -10.10 5.58 -4.32
N THR A 33 -8.89 6.11 -4.12
CA THR A 33 -7.64 5.37 -4.24
C THR A 33 -7.44 4.47 -3.02
N PRO A 34 -7.28 3.14 -3.18
CA PRO A 34 -7.03 2.27 -2.04
C PRO A 34 -5.69 2.58 -1.36
N LEU A 35 -5.69 2.52 -0.03
CA LEU A 35 -4.55 2.80 0.82
C LEU A 35 -4.10 1.54 1.53
N GLY A 36 -2.80 1.29 1.56
CA GLY A 36 -2.19 0.33 2.46
C GLY A 36 -1.85 1.00 3.78
N LEU A 37 -2.14 0.34 4.90
CA LEU A 37 -1.77 0.80 6.24
C LEU A 37 -0.69 -0.08 6.84
N THR A 38 0.28 0.55 7.51
CA THR A 38 1.42 -0.11 8.15
C THR A 38 2.12 -1.04 7.15
N CYS A 39 2.71 -0.42 6.13
CA CYS A 39 3.32 -1.04 4.98
C CYS A 39 4.84 -1.03 5.07
N ASN A 40 5.44 -2.23 5.04
CA ASN A 40 6.88 -2.36 4.92
C ASN A 40 7.24 -2.67 3.45
N PRO A 41 8.20 -1.94 2.85
CA PRO A 41 8.67 -2.27 1.52
C PRO A 41 9.33 -3.65 1.51
N ILE A 42 9.01 -4.46 0.51
CA ILE A 42 9.63 -5.78 0.32
C ILE A 42 10.26 -5.84 -1.08
N SER A 43 11.44 -6.44 -1.18
CA SER A 43 12.09 -6.63 -2.47
C SER A 43 11.43 -7.77 -3.24
N VAL A 44 11.17 -7.54 -4.53
CA VAL A 44 10.70 -8.58 -5.47
C VAL A 44 11.72 -9.72 -5.66
N ILE A 45 12.99 -9.47 -5.33
CA ILE A 45 13.98 -10.52 -5.17
C ILE A 45 13.70 -11.14 -3.80
N GLY A 46 12.92 -12.21 -3.77
CA GLY A 46 12.55 -12.91 -2.53
C GLY A 46 11.07 -12.96 -2.20
N VAL A 47 10.14 -12.56 -3.08
CA VAL A 47 8.68 -12.81 -2.90
C VAL A 47 8.28 -14.29 -2.96
N GLY A 48 9.23 -15.19 -3.21
CA GLY A 48 9.06 -16.63 -2.97
C GLY A 48 9.43 -17.00 -1.54
N GLY A 49 8.42 -17.30 -0.71
CA GLY A 49 8.58 -17.81 0.65
C GLY A 49 8.62 -16.72 1.73
N ASN A 50 7.50 -16.58 2.44
CA ASN A 50 7.40 -15.90 3.75
C ASN A 50 7.78 -14.40 3.81
N SER A 51 7.85 -13.70 2.68
CA SER A 51 8.25 -12.29 2.60
C SER A 51 7.17 -11.33 3.10
N CYS A 52 5.93 -11.79 3.17
CA CYS A 52 4.82 -11.07 3.78
C CYS A 52 3.85 -12.05 4.42
N SER A 53 3.69 -11.99 5.75
CA SER A 53 2.67 -12.76 6.46
C SER A 53 1.33 -12.01 6.59
N GLN A 54 1.29 -10.75 6.11
CA GLN A 54 0.07 -9.95 5.96
C GLN A 54 -0.30 -9.87 4.47
N GLN A 55 -0.91 -8.77 4.04
CA GLN A 55 -1.35 -8.59 2.68
C GLN A 55 -0.23 -8.05 1.79
N THR A 56 0.16 -8.84 0.79
CA THR A 56 1.07 -8.38 -0.25
C THR A 56 0.32 -7.47 -1.20
N VAL A 57 0.86 -6.27 -1.41
CA VAL A 57 0.24 -5.25 -2.26
C VAL A 57 1.25 -4.59 -3.17
N CYS A 58 0.75 -4.08 -4.28
CA CYS A 58 1.46 -3.21 -5.18
C CYS A 58 0.99 -1.77 -4.96
N CYS A 59 1.86 -0.88 -4.48
CA CYS A 59 1.50 0.52 -4.22
C CYS A 59 2.28 1.46 -5.14
N GLU A 60 1.63 2.52 -5.59
CA GLU A 60 2.24 3.55 -6.44
C GLU A 60 3.21 4.43 -5.63
N ASN A 61 2.90 4.68 -4.36
CA ASN A 61 3.77 5.49 -3.51
C ASN A 61 3.70 5.03 -2.03
N ASN A 62 4.82 5.12 -1.32
CA ASN A 62 4.93 4.77 0.11
C ASN A 62 5.79 5.83 0.83
N ASN A 63 5.34 7.09 0.81
CA ASN A 63 6.13 8.23 1.26
C ASN A 63 5.85 8.65 2.72
N PHE A 64 5.02 7.90 3.45
CA PHE A 64 4.60 8.24 4.82
C PHE A 64 5.35 7.40 5.87
N ASN A 65 6.65 7.17 5.67
CA ASN A 65 7.50 6.34 6.56
C ASN A 65 6.94 4.93 6.82
N GLY A 66 6.26 4.34 5.83
CA GLY A 66 5.64 3.02 5.96
C GLY A 66 4.33 3.00 6.77
N VAL A 67 3.81 4.14 7.23
CA VAL A 67 2.51 4.17 7.92
C VAL A 67 1.35 4.09 6.94
N VAL A 68 1.49 4.77 5.79
CA VAL A 68 0.49 4.78 4.72
C VAL A 68 1.20 4.61 3.38
N ALA A 69 0.64 3.76 2.53
CA ALA A 69 0.98 3.66 1.12
C ALA A 69 -0.27 3.93 0.27
N VAL A 70 -0.11 4.61 -0.86
CA VAL A 70 -1.21 5.04 -1.73
C VAL A 70 -1.20 4.25 -3.04
N GLY A 71 -2.37 4.10 -3.66
CA GLY A 71 -2.51 3.36 -4.91
C GLY A 71 -2.28 1.86 -4.73
N CYS A 72 -2.63 1.32 -3.55
CA CYS A 72 -2.30 -0.06 -3.20
C CYS A 72 -3.31 -1.05 -3.77
N THR A 73 -2.85 -1.97 -4.61
CA THR A 73 -3.65 -3.07 -5.14
C THR A 73 -3.16 -4.40 -4.57
N PRO A 74 -4.03 -5.25 -4.00
CA PRO A 74 -3.63 -6.58 -3.57
C PRO A 74 -3.06 -7.36 -4.76
N ILE A 75 -1.92 -8.01 -4.55
CA ILE A 75 -1.32 -8.89 -5.55
C ILE A 75 -1.17 -10.29 -4.96
N ASN A 76 -1.47 -11.29 -5.77
CA ASN A 76 -1.23 -12.68 -5.40
C ASN A 76 0.16 -13.08 -5.92
N VAL A 77 1.05 -13.46 -5.00
CA VAL A 77 2.41 -13.94 -5.26
C VAL A 77 2.46 -15.42 -4.84
N ASN A 78 1.87 -16.29 -5.66
CA ASN A 78 1.92 -17.75 -5.51
C ASN A 78 2.93 -18.36 -6.47
#